data_AF-A0A7S2I025-F1
#
_entry.id   AF-A0A7S2I025-F1
#
_cell.length_a   1.000
_cell.length_b   1.000
_cell.length_c   1.000
_cell.angle_alpha   90.00
_cell.angle_beta   90.00
_cell.angle_gamma   90.00
#
_symmetry.space_group_name_H-M   'P 1'
#
loop_
_entity.id
_entity.type
_entity.pdbx_description
1 polymer ?
#
loop_
_entity_poly.entity_id
_entity_poly.type
_entity_poly.pdbx_seq_one_letter_code
_entity_poly.pdbx_strand_id
1 'polypeptide(L)'
;MSEEKIQGTVKWFSNKKGYGFLTPNEGSPVDVEDVFVHQSSIHSEGYRSLDQGWVVEFTIGHDEDGKMKAENVTSVGGGPCTGPRHHRSRGHHPRHRDNGDEDGGNEDSGEHKGRRRTGRGRGGPRNSRGPPQPHWHNVLDDGVKESLQTKGIHTATGTIDVSVGTARVKLGTRGYASMATSDARLAEGSFACGEEGHVTLEWKRCIIFDMGAAEWKLIDETSTDLLASLNLADDNVTAVGQDETAATLWGDGPTDPRTALEENDFEMRRVVLTPRKR
;
A
#
# COMPACT_ATOMS: atom_id res chain seq x y z
N MET A 1 0.73 -38.31 11.09
CA MET A 1 -0.06 -37.09 11.31
C MET A 1 -0.11 -36.37 9.99
N SER A 2 -1.26 -36.36 9.32
CA SER A 2 -1.45 -35.58 8.10
C SER A 2 -1.41 -34.10 8.52
N GLU A 3 -0.37 -33.36 8.14
CA GLU A 3 -0.40 -31.91 8.32
C GLU A 3 -1.47 -31.34 7.38
N GLU A 4 -2.56 -30.87 7.96
CA GLU A 4 -3.63 -30.27 7.18
C GLU A 4 -3.16 -28.92 6.65
N LYS A 5 -3.08 -28.82 5.32
CA LYS A 5 -2.72 -27.57 4.63
C LYS A 5 -3.95 -26.69 4.53
N ILE A 6 -3.79 -25.48 5.01
CA ILE A 6 -4.83 -24.45 5.05
C ILE A 6 -4.43 -23.35 4.08
N GLN A 7 -5.42 -22.82 3.37
CA GLN A 7 -5.26 -21.63 2.56
C GLN A 7 -5.63 -20.38 3.35
N GLY A 8 -4.84 -19.34 3.21
CA GLY A 8 -5.13 -18.03 3.78
C GLY A 8 -4.50 -16.92 2.97
N THR A 9 -4.83 -15.69 3.35
CA THR A 9 -4.37 -14.48 2.70
C THR A 9 -3.37 -13.73 3.58
N VAL A 10 -2.28 -13.26 3.00
CA VAL A 10 -1.29 -12.43 3.72
C VAL A 10 -1.94 -11.10 4.12
N LYS A 11 -2.20 -10.90 5.41
CA LYS A 11 -2.77 -9.65 5.94
C LYS A 11 -1.76 -8.52 5.85
N TRP A 12 -0.53 -8.81 6.25
CA TRP A 12 0.64 -7.96 6.05
C TRP A 12 1.92 -8.76 6.31
N PHE A 13 3.02 -8.36 5.69
CA PHE A 13 4.34 -8.94 5.95
C PHE A 13 5.42 -7.86 5.81
N SER A 14 6.29 -7.75 6.81
CA SER A 14 7.40 -6.81 6.78
C SER A 14 8.65 -7.50 6.26
N ASN A 15 8.99 -7.29 4.99
CA ASN A 15 10.22 -7.83 4.39
C ASN A 15 11.47 -7.44 5.19
N LYS A 16 11.51 -6.20 5.70
CA LYS A 16 12.64 -5.71 6.51
C LYS A 16 12.77 -6.46 7.85
N LYS A 17 11.65 -6.76 8.50
CA LYS A 17 11.66 -7.43 9.82
C LYS A 17 11.58 -8.96 9.72
N GLY A 18 11.17 -9.51 8.58
CA GLY A 18 11.07 -10.94 8.33
C GLY A 18 9.87 -11.62 8.99
N TYR A 19 8.80 -10.89 9.33
CA TYR A 19 7.59 -11.47 9.91
C TYR A 19 6.32 -10.72 9.51
N GLY A 20 5.17 -11.37 9.71
CA GLY A 20 3.85 -10.84 9.38
C GLY A 20 2.71 -11.68 9.93
N PHE A 21 1.52 -11.47 9.38
CA PHE A 21 0.32 -12.23 9.73
C PHE A 21 -0.44 -12.67 8.47
N LEU A 22 -1.02 -13.87 8.55
CA LEU A 22 -1.89 -14.47 7.56
C LEU A 22 -3.30 -14.55 8.15
N THR A 23 -4.31 -14.26 7.35
CA THR A 23 -5.72 -14.47 7.70
C THR A 23 -6.17 -15.77 7.03
N PRO A 24 -6.52 -16.83 7.78
CA PRO A 24 -7.08 -18.05 7.21
C PRO A 24 -8.36 -17.75 6.42
N ASN A 25 -8.64 -18.52 5.37
CA ASN A 25 -9.89 -18.35 4.61
C ASN A 25 -11.10 -18.79 5.45
N GLU A 26 -12.27 -18.21 5.16
CA GLU A 26 -13.54 -18.64 5.78
C GLU A 26 -13.80 -20.14 5.56
N GLY A 27 -14.11 -20.86 6.64
CA GLY A 27 -14.28 -22.32 6.62
C GLY A 27 -12.99 -23.13 6.79
N SER A 28 -11.86 -22.48 7.08
CA SER A 28 -10.65 -23.14 7.56
C SER A 28 -10.93 -23.89 8.89
N PRO A 29 -10.30 -25.04 9.16
CA PRO A 29 -10.42 -25.79 10.42
C PRO A 29 -9.86 -25.06 11.66
N VAL A 30 -9.54 -23.77 11.55
CA VAL A 30 -8.92 -22.98 12.62
C VAL A 30 -9.75 -21.72 12.85
N ASP A 31 -10.30 -21.61 14.06
CA ASP A 31 -11.12 -20.49 14.54
C ASP A 31 -10.27 -19.33 15.07
N VAL A 32 -9.21 -18.94 14.34
CA VAL A 32 -8.38 -17.77 14.69
C VAL A 32 -8.43 -16.73 13.59
N GLU A 33 -8.55 -15.46 13.97
CA GLU A 33 -8.63 -14.36 13.00
C GLU A 33 -7.31 -14.15 12.24
N ASP A 34 -6.17 -14.23 12.95
CA ASP A 34 -4.85 -14.02 12.37
C ASP A 34 -3.83 -15.06 12.87
N VAL A 35 -3.00 -15.55 11.96
CA VAL A 35 -1.91 -16.51 12.22
C VAL A 35 -0.57 -15.83 11.99
N PHE A 36 0.32 -15.90 12.97
CA PHE A 36 1.66 -15.34 12.87
C PHE A 36 2.51 -16.08 11.82
N VAL A 37 3.28 -15.38 11.00
CA VAL A 37 4.23 -15.98 10.05
C VAL A 37 5.61 -15.36 10.17
N HIS A 38 6.65 -16.20 10.26
CA HIS A 38 8.05 -15.79 10.21
C HIS A 38 8.70 -16.21 8.88
N GLN A 39 9.70 -15.45 8.43
CA GLN A 39 10.39 -15.70 7.17
C GLN A 39 11.00 -17.11 7.09
N SER A 40 11.43 -17.68 8.21
CA SER A 40 12.00 -19.04 8.25
C SER A 40 11.01 -20.11 7.80
N SER A 41 9.71 -19.87 7.99
CA SER A 41 8.64 -20.78 7.60
C SER A 41 8.26 -20.65 6.12
N ILE A 42 8.83 -19.68 5.39
CA ILE A 42 8.51 -19.43 3.98
C ILE A 42 9.40 -20.28 3.07
N HIS A 43 8.77 -21.12 2.28
CA HIS A 43 9.40 -21.83 1.18
C HIS A 43 9.60 -20.87 0.00
N SER A 44 10.85 -20.54 -0.31
CA SER A 44 11.22 -19.68 -1.44
C SER A 44 12.57 -20.10 -1.99
N GLU A 45 12.78 -19.96 -3.30
CA GLU A 45 14.06 -20.19 -3.97
C GLU A 45 15.05 -19.01 -3.81
N GLY A 46 14.60 -17.90 -3.22
CA GLY A 46 15.40 -16.68 -3.05
C GLY A 46 15.02 -15.90 -1.79
N TYR A 47 14.97 -14.57 -1.91
CA TYR A 47 14.58 -13.71 -0.79
C TYR A 47 13.16 -14.05 -0.32
N ARG A 48 13.02 -14.37 0.97
CA ARG A 48 11.76 -14.80 1.59
C ARG A 48 10.87 -13.59 1.88
N SER A 49 9.98 -13.29 0.93
CA SER A 49 9.03 -12.19 1.01
C SER A 49 7.60 -12.67 0.76
N LEU A 50 6.65 -12.05 1.44
CA LEU A 50 5.22 -12.18 1.15
C LEU A 50 4.64 -10.80 0.83
N ASP A 51 3.82 -10.73 -0.20
CA ASP A 51 3.08 -9.51 -0.55
C ASP A 51 1.71 -9.53 0.13
N GLN A 52 1.28 -8.37 0.61
CA GLN A 52 -0.06 -8.21 1.18
C GLN A 52 -1.15 -8.58 0.16
N GLY A 53 -2.17 -9.31 0.62
CA GLY A 53 -3.27 -9.80 -0.22
C GLY A 53 -2.90 -11.02 -1.08
N TRP A 54 -1.72 -11.61 -0.89
CA TRP A 54 -1.34 -12.83 -1.58
C TRP A 54 -1.94 -14.06 -0.89
N VAL A 55 -2.43 -15.02 -1.68
CA VAL A 55 -2.98 -16.27 -1.16
C VAL A 55 -1.84 -17.28 -1.05
N VAL A 56 -1.73 -17.91 0.10
CA VAL A 56 -0.69 -18.87 0.46
C VAL A 56 -1.30 -20.12 1.07
N GLU A 57 -0.57 -21.23 0.96
CA GLU A 57 -0.87 -22.49 1.63
C GLU A 57 0.14 -22.70 2.75
N PHE A 58 -0.34 -23.04 3.94
CA PHE A 58 0.50 -23.23 5.11
C PHE A 58 -0.11 -24.27 6.05
N THR A 59 0.71 -24.79 6.94
CA THR A 59 0.29 -25.66 8.04
C THR A 59 0.30 -24.86 9.33
N ILE A 60 -0.50 -25.29 10.30
CA ILE A 60 -0.58 -24.62 11.60
C ILE A 60 0.32 -25.36 12.58
N GLY A 61 1.25 -24.60 13.15
CA GLY A 61 2.07 -25.03 14.26
C GLY A 61 1.83 -24.16 15.49
N HIS A 62 2.53 -24.48 16.57
CA HIS A 62 2.57 -23.66 17.78
C HIS A 62 4.00 -23.15 18.01
N ASP A 63 4.14 -21.95 18.54
CA ASP A 63 5.42 -21.48 19.08
C ASP A 63 5.68 -22.05 20.49
N GLU A 64 6.83 -21.71 21.07
CA GLU A 64 7.24 -22.16 22.40
C GLU A 64 6.30 -21.62 23.51
N ASP A 65 5.58 -20.53 23.23
CA ASP A 65 4.60 -19.90 24.11
C ASP A 65 3.17 -20.44 23.88
N GLY A 66 2.99 -21.42 23.00
CA GLY A 66 1.70 -22.04 22.68
C GLY A 66 0.80 -21.23 21.74
N LYS A 67 1.29 -20.16 21.11
CA LYS A 67 0.54 -19.36 20.14
C LYS A 67 0.59 -19.99 18.75
N MET A 68 -0.48 -19.80 17.99
CA MET A 68 -0.61 -20.29 16.62
C MET A 68 0.34 -19.58 15.68
N LYS A 69 1.13 -20.35 14.93
CA LYS A 69 2.03 -19.86 13.89
C LYS A 69 1.88 -20.66 12.60
N ALA A 70 2.21 -20.02 11.48
CA ALA A 70 2.25 -20.65 10.18
C ALA A 70 3.59 -21.35 9.94
N GLU A 71 3.53 -22.59 9.50
CA GLU A 71 4.64 -23.43 9.08
C GLU A 71 4.47 -23.84 7.61
N ASN A 72 5.57 -24.26 6.97
CA ASN A 72 5.57 -24.74 5.58
C ASN A 72 4.83 -23.82 4.59
N VAL A 73 5.02 -22.50 4.71
CA VAL A 73 4.31 -21.51 3.91
C VAL A 73 4.78 -21.57 2.47
N THR A 74 3.86 -21.87 1.57
CA THR A 74 4.05 -22.05 0.13
C THR A 74 3.03 -21.23 -0.66
N SER A 75 3.27 -21.04 -1.94
CA SER A 75 2.23 -20.56 -2.85
C SER A 75 1.16 -21.64 -3.03
N VAL A 76 -0.05 -21.23 -3.42
CA VAL A 76 -1.15 -22.16 -3.72
C VAL A 76 -0.68 -23.24 -4.72
N GLY A 77 -0.80 -24.51 -4.35
CA GLY A 77 -0.29 -25.64 -5.13
C GLY A 77 1.14 -26.08 -4.74
N GLY A 78 1.69 -25.58 -3.63
CA GLY A 78 2.97 -26.01 -3.06
C GLY A 78 4.23 -25.44 -3.71
N GLY A 79 4.11 -24.47 -4.61
CA GLY A 79 5.26 -23.82 -5.26
C GLY A 79 5.97 -22.82 -4.34
N PRO A 80 7.20 -22.39 -4.68
CA PRO A 80 7.94 -21.41 -3.90
C PRO A 80 7.27 -20.03 -3.90
N CYS A 81 7.21 -19.40 -2.73
CA CYS A 81 6.82 -18.00 -2.54
C CYS A 81 7.90 -17.08 -3.13
N THR A 82 7.86 -16.89 -4.44
CA THR A 82 8.71 -15.94 -5.17
C THR A 82 7.91 -14.67 -5.44
N GLY A 83 8.27 -13.56 -4.80
CA GLY A 83 7.64 -12.26 -5.07
C GLY A 83 7.86 -11.81 -6.53
N PRO A 84 7.02 -10.92 -7.10
CA PRO A 84 7.05 -10.54 -8.52
C PRO A 84 8.31 -9.77 -9.00
N ARG A 85 9.40 -9.70 -8.22
CA ARG A 85 10.52 -8.77 -8.48
C ARG A 85 11.93 -9.36 -8.38
N HIS A 86 12.12 -10.65 -8.62
CA HIS A 86 13.48 -11.20 -8.81
C HIS A 86 13.68 -12.02 -10.10
N HIS A 87 12.95 -11.72 -11.18
CA HIS A 87 13.39 -12.02 -12.54
C HIS A 87 14.12 -10.83 -13.18
N ARG A 88 15.26 -10.45 -12.60
CA ARG A 88 16.39 -9.77 -13.26
C ARG A 88 17.63 -10.32 -12.56
N SER A 89 18.56 -11.04 -13.15
CA SER A 89 18.97 -11.17 -14.55
C SER A 89 19.82 -12.44 -14.66
N ARG A 90 19.62 -13.27 -15.70
CA ARG A 90 20.74 -13.88 -16.46
C ARG A 90 20.27 -14.11 -17.89
N GLY A 91 20.21 -13.01 -18.66
CA GLY A 91 20.64 -13.09 -20.05
C GLY A 91 22.11 -13.51 -20.03
N HIS A 92 22.35 -14.82 -20.03
CA HIS A 92 23.66 -15.39 -20.30
C HIS A 92 23.65 -15.69 -21.80
N HIS A 93 24.19 -14.78 -22.60
CA HIS A 93 24.71 -15.15 -23.91
C HIS A 93 26.06 -15.83 -23.68
N PRO A 94 26.21 -17.15 -23.90
CA PRO A 94 27.52 -17.71 -24.11
C PRO A 94 27.94 -17.30 -25.53
N ARG A 95 28.92 -16.40 -25.61
CA ARG A 95 29.69 -16.20 -26.83
C ARG A 95 30.63 -17.40 -27.02
N HIS A 96 30.59 -17.94 -28.24
CA HIS A 96 31.62 -18.71 -28.97
C HIS A 96 32.18 -20.03 -28.39
N ARG A 97 31.85 -21.11 -29.10
CA ARG A 97 32.74 -22.18 -29.64
C ARG A 97 32.02 -22.67 -30.90
N ASP A 98 32.44 -22.31 -32.11
CA ASP A 98 33.56 -22.86 -32.90
C ASP A 98 33.52 -24.40 -33.06
N ASN A 99 33.81 -24.84 -34.28
CA ASN A 99 33.46 -26.07 -35.01
C ASN A 99 32.17 -25.87 -35.84
N GLY A 100 32.17 -25.83 -37.17
CA GLY A 100 33.13 -26.37 -38.12
C GLY A 100 32.39 -27.31 -39.06
N ASP A 101 32.31 -26.87 -40.32
CA ASP A 101 32.17 -27.66 -41.54
C ASP A 101 30.78 -28.08 -42.08
N GLU A 102 30.76 -27.99 -43.42
CA GLU A 102 29.88 -28.63 -44.42
C GLU A 102 28.67 -27.85 -44.96
N ASP A 103 28.99 -27.11 -46.03
CA ASP A 103 28.45 -27.25 -47.39
C ASP A 103 26.94 -27.09 -47.67
N GLY A 104 26.66 -26.31 -48.72
CA GLY A 104 25.47 -26.49 -49.57
C GLY A 104 24.57 -25.27 -49.67
N GLY A 105 24.80 -24.45 -50.69
CA GLY A 105 23.85 -23.41 -51.11
C GLY A 105 22.56 -23.97 -51.70
N ASN A 106 21.54 -23.11 -51.85
CA ASN A 106 20.94 -22.78 -53.14
C ASN A 106 19.85 -21.71 -52.97
N GLU A 107 19.69 -20.94 -54.03
CA GLU A 107 18.59 -20.02 -54.35
C GLU A 107 17.22 -20.72 -54.27
N ASP A 108 16.15 -19.99 -53.92
CA ASP A 108 14.96 -19.83 -54.78
C ASP A 108 13.80 -19.14 -54.03
N SER A 109 13.14 -18.28 -54.79
CA SER A 109 11.83 -17.66 -54.60
C SER A 109 10.69 -18.66 -54.35
N GLY A 110 9.61 -18.23 -53.68
CA GLY A 110 8.41 -19.08 -53.61
C GLY A 110 7.35 -18.70 -52.58
N GLU A 111 6.40 -17.91 -53.02
CA GLU A 111 5.10 -17.65 -52.43
C GLU A 111 4.25 -18.95 -52.36
N HIS A 112 3.61 -19.28 -51.23
CA HIS A 112 2.18 -19.69 -51.12
C HIS A 112 1.80 -20.55 -49.88
N LYS A 113 0.70 -20.07 -49.26
CA LYS A 113 -0.47 -20.79 -48.68
C LYS A 113 -0.30 -21.72 -47.47
N GLY A 114 -0.99 -21.29 -46.42
CA GLY A 114 -1.12 -21.97 -45.14
C GLY A 114 -1.76 -23.35 -45.17
N ARG A 115 -1.57 -24.06 -44.06
CA ARG A 115 -2.48 -25.11 -43.60
C ARG A 115 -2.74 -24.95 -42.10
N ARG A 116 -4.03 -24.86 -41.82
CA ARG A 116 -4.68 -24.92 -40.50
C ARG A 116 -4.37 -26.24 -39.82
N ARG A 117 -4.27 -26.22 -38.48
CA ARG A 117 -4.84 -27.25 -37.59
C ARG A 117 -4.97 -26.69 -36.17
N THR A 118 -6.20 -26.36 -35.78
CA THR A 118 -6.95 -26.99 -34.66
C THR A 118 -6.23 -26.83 -33.32
N GLY A 119 -6.58 -25.90 -32.44
CA GLY A 119 -7.91 -25.64 -31.92
C GLY A 119 -7.99 -26.17 -30.48
N ARG A 120 -8.14 -25.27 -29.51
CA ARG A 120 -8.91 -25.44 -28.26
C ARG A 120 -8.72 -24.20 -27.39
N GLY A 121 -9.74 -23.34 -27.40
CA GLY A 121 -9.93 -22.41 -26.31
C GLY A 121 -10.10 -23.16 -25.00
N ARG A 122 -9.56 -22.56 -23.95
CA ARG A 122 -10.04 -22.60 -22.56
C ARG A 122 -9.34 -21.46 -21.83
N GLY A 123 -9.82 -20.25 -22.11
CA GLY A 123 -9.76 -19.17 -21.13
C GLY A 123 -10.60 -19.62 -19.94
N GLY A 124 -9.93 -20.12 -18.91
CA GLY A 124 -10.51 -20.30 -17.57
C GLY A 124 -10.51 -18.95 -16.84
N PRO A 125 -11.47 -18.74 -15.94
CA PRO A 125 -11.82 -17.42 -15.43
C PRO A 125 -10.63 -16.80 -14.69
N ARG A 126 -10.27 -15.58 -15.08
CA ARG A 126 -9.48 -14.69 -14.24
C ARG A 126 -10.19 -14.64 -12.90
N ASN A 127 -9.54 -15.17 -11.85
CA ASN A 127 -10.06 -15.06 -10.51
C ASN A 127 -10.38 -13.57 -10.30
N SER A 128 -11.66 -13.28 -10.09
CA SER A 128 -12.23 -11.96 -10.00
C SER A 128 -11.71 -11.27 -8.74
N ARG A 129 -10.43 -10.86 -8.75
CA ARG A 129 -10.08 -9.57 -8.20
C ARG A 129 -10.97 -8.64 -8.99
N GLY A 130 -11.98 -8.09 -8.33
CA GLY A 130 -12.68 -6.93 -8.86
C GLY A 130 -11.64 -5.96 -9.43
N PRO A 131 -11.99 -5.17 -10.46
CA PRO A 131 -11.08 -4.19 -11.00
C PRO A 131 -10.39 -3.45 -9.85
N PRO A 132 -9.07 -3.17 -9.92
CA PRO A 132 -8.40 -2.40 -8.88
C PRO A 132 -9.29 -1.22 -8.55
N GLN A 133 -9.73 -1.15 -7.29
CA GLN A 133 -10.74 -0.16 -6.91
C GLN A 133 -10.19 1.20 -7.34
N PRO A 134 -10.92 1.94 -8.19
CA PRO A 134 -10.45 3.22 -8.66
C PRO A 134 -10.12 4.07 -7.44
N HIS A 135 -9.03 4.84 -7.55
CA HIS A 135 -8.73 5.79 -6.51
C HIS A 135 -9.92 6.73 -6.33
N TRP A 136 -10.19 7.16 -5.10
CA TRP A 136 -11.34 8.00 -4.79
C TRP A 136 -11.38 9.27 -5.66
N HIS A 137 -10.22 9.85 -6.01
CA HIS A 137 -10.13 11.05 -6.85
C HIS A 137 -10.47 10.80 -8.33
N ASN A 138 -10.59 9.54 -8.76
CA ASN A 138 -10.97 9.21 -10.13
C ASN A 138 -12.41 9.64 -10.44
N VAL A 139 -13.28 9.67 -9.42
CA VAL A 139 -14.68 10.09 -9.54
C VAL A 139 -14.85 11.61 -9.56
N LEU A 140 -13.78 12.37 -9.34
CA LEU A 140 -13.86 13.83 -9.40
C LEU A 140 -14.19 14.32 -10.81
N ASP A 141 -14.98 15.37 -10.89
CA ASP A 141 -15.28 16.06 -12.15
C ASP A 141 -14.01 16.64 -12.78
N ASP A 142 -14.03 16.76 -14.11
CA ASP A 142 -12.89 17.29 -14.87
C ASP A 142 -12.54 18.73 -14.44
N GLY A 143 -13.53 19.55 -14.08
CA GLY A 143 -13.31 20.90 -13.56
C GLY A 143 -12.55 20.91 -12.22
N VAL A 144 -12.83 19.96 -11.33
CA VAL A 144 -12.10 19.82 -10.06
C VAL A 144 -10.67 19.36 -10.33
N LYS A 145 -10.50 18.36 -11.23
CA LYS A 145 -9.17 17.87 -11.63
C LYS A 145 -8.33 18.97 -12.28
N GLU A 146 -8.92 19.81 -13.11
CA GLU A 146 -8.25 20.96 -13.75
C GLU A 146 -7.86 22.04 -12.71
N SER A 147 -8.73 22.33 -11.74
CA SER A 147 -8.43 23.24 -10.62
C SER A 147 -7.25 22.73 -9.80
N LEU A 148 -7.27 21.45 -9.41
CA LEU A 148 -6.16 20.80 -8.70
C LEU A 148 -4.85 20.85 -9.50
N GLN A 149 -4.92 20.57 -10.80
CA GLN A 149 -3.75 20.62 -11.68
C GLN A 149 -3.16 22.04 -11.77
N THR A 150 -4.01 23.06 -11.90
CA THR A 150 -3.60 24.48 -11.94
C THR A 150 -2.92 24.90 -10.64
N LYS A 151 -3.39 24.37 -9.50
CA LYS A 151 -2.80 24.56 -8.17
C LYS A 151 -1.52 23.74 -7.94
N GLY A 152 -1.10 22.92 -8.90
CA GLY A 152 0.07 22.03 -8.75
C GLY A 152 -0.18 20.81 -7.86
N ILE A 153 -1.44 20.46 -7.60
CA ILE A 153 -1.85 19.31 -6.79
C ILE A 153 -2.03 18.09 -7.71
N HIS A 154 -1.15 17.09 -7.57
CA HIS A 154 -1.17 15.90 -8.42
C HIS A 154 -1.99 14.76 -7.80
N THR A 155 -2.91 14.20 -8.59
CA THR A 155 -3.84 13.16 -8.11
C THR A 155 -3.38 11.72 -8.41
N ALA A 156 -2.25 11.49 -9.06
CA ALA A 156 -1.90 10.16 -9.61
C ALA A 156 -1.64 9.01 -8.60
N THR A 157 -1.51 9.29 -7.30
CA THR A 157 -1.04 8.29 -6.31
C THR A 157 -2.11 7.77 -5.34
N GLY A 158 -3.38 8.10 -5.58
CA GLY A 158 -4.47 7.77 -4.65
C GLY A 158 -4.38 8.51 -3.32
N THR A 159 -3.49 9.50 -3.25
CA THR A 159 -3.25 10.37 -2.11
C THR A 159 -3.11 11.78 -2.63
N ILE A 160 -3.76 12.72 -1.96
CA ILE A 160 -3.70 14.16 -2.24
C ILE A 160 -3.33 14.85 -0.94
N ASP A 161 -2.32 15.71 -0.99
CA ASP A 161 -1.85 16.52 0.13
C ASP A 161 -2.18 17.99 -0.20
N VAL A 162 -2.93 18.67 0.66
CA VAL A 162 -3.38 20.07 0.45
C VAL A 162 -3.16 20.92 1.69
N SER A 163 -3.02 22.23 1.48
CA SER A 163 -3.02 23.25 2.52
C SER A 163 -4.30 24.09 2.42
N VAL A 164 -4.99 24.26 3.54
CA VAL A 164 -6.24 25.03 3.68
C VAL A 164 -6.12 25.92 4.92
N GLY A 165 -5.95 27.23 4.70
CA GLY A 165 -5.67 28.17 5.78
C GLY A 165 -4.40 27.78 6.56
N THR A 166 -4.55 27.48 7.85
CA THR A 166 -3.45 27.03 8.74
C THR A 166 -3.32 25.51 8.82
N ALA A 167 -4.21 24.78 8.17
CA ALA A 167 -4.26 23.32 8.21
C ALA A 167 -3.61 22.72 6.97
N ARG A 168 -2.85 21.65 7.17
CA ARG A 168 -2.46 20.72 6.11
C ARG A 168 -3.21 19.44 6.25
N VAL A 169 -3.82 19.01 5.16
CA VAL A 169 -4.67 17.83 5.12
C VAL A 169 -4.12 16.87 4.09
N LYS A 170 -3.97 15.62 4.50
CA LYS A 170 -3.67 14.51 3.62
C LYS A 170 -4.90 13.64 3.49
N LEU A 171 -5.37 13.51 2.25
CA LEU A 171 -6.44 12.62 1.84
C LEU A 171 -5.81 11.38 1.21
N GLY A 172 -5.72 10.30 1.98
CA GLY A 172 -5.05 9.06 1.63
C GLY A 172 -5.91 8.08 0.84
N THR A 173 -5.37 6.89 0.63
CA THR A 173 -6.10 5.78 0.04
C THR A 173 -7.14 5.23 1.01
N ARG A 174 -8.21 4.61 0.48
CA ARG A 174 -9.25 3.91 1.28
C ARG A 174 -10.00 4.82 2.27
N GLY A 175 -10.05 6.13 2.00
CA GLY A 175 -10.80 7.08 2.83
C GLY A 175 -10.07 7.50 4.11
N TYR A 176 -8.78 7.20 4.27
CA TYR A 176 -8.00 7.68 5.42
C TYR A 176 -7.67 9.16 5.28
N ALA A 177 -7.86 9.95 6.34
CA ALA A 177 -7.46 11.35 6.41
C ALA A 177 -6.52 11.59 7.61
N SER A 178 -5.60 12.53 7.43
CA SER A 178 -4.76 13.04 8.52
C SER A 178 -4.55 14.54 8.34
N MET A 179 -4.44 15.28 9.43
CA MET A 179 -4.29 16.72 9.44
C MET A 179 -3.23 17.19 10.43
N ALA A 180 -2.55 18.28 10.08
CA ALA A 180 -1.68 19.04 10.98
C ALA A 180 -1.95 20.54 10.84
N THR A 181 -2.12 21.24 11.95
CA THR A 181 -2.40 22.69 11.96
C THR A 181 -1.22 23.48 12.53
N SER A 182 -1.09 24.76 12.19
CA SER A 182 0.00 25.62 12.69
C SER A 182 -0.03 25.85 14.22
N ASP A 183 -1.17 25.67 14.87
CA ASP A 183 -1.32 25.71 16.33
C ASP A 183 -1.03 24.36 17.01
N ALA A 184 -0.26 23.51 16.35
CA ALA A 184 0.22 22.23 16.87
C ALA A 184 -0.90 21.25 17.26
N ARG A 185 -1.94 21.14 16.43
CA ARG A 185 -2.91 20.03 16.50
C ARG A 185 -2.61 19.01 15.41
N LEU A 186 -2.78 17.75 15.75
CA LEU A 186 -2.74 16.63 14.82
C LEU A 186 -4.04 15.84 14.95
N ALA A 187 -4.60 15.45 13.83
CA ALA A 187 -5.81 14.63 13.79
C ALA A 187 -5.69 13.54 12.74
N GLU A 188 -6.31 12.39 13.01
CA GLU A 188 -6.54 11.35 12.01
C GLU A 188 -7.98 10.88 12.02
N GLY A 189 -8.43 10.34 10.89
CA GLY A 189 -9.80 9.91 10.75
C GLY A 189 -10.12 9.41 9.36
N SER A 190 -11.39 9.51 9.01
CA SER A 190 -11.92 9.16 7.69
C SER A 190 -12.33 10.40 6.91
N PHE A 191 -12.43 10.25 5.60
CA PHE A 191 -13.09 11.22 4.74
C PHE A 191 -13.98 10.55 3.71
N ALA A 192 -14.97 11.30 3.25
CA ALA A 192 -15.75 11.03 2.06
C ALA A 192 -15.55 12.19 1.08
N CYS A 193 -15.55 11.90 -0.23
CA CYS A 193 -15.42 12.93 -1.26
C CYS A 193 -16.44 12.68 -2.38
N GLY A 194 -17.22 13.71 -2.72
CA GLY A 194 -18.13 13.70 -3.86
C GLY A 194 -17.45 14.08 -5.18
N GLU A 195 -18.15 13.87 -6.29
CA GLU A 195 -17.64 14.16 -7.65
C GLU A 195 -17.31 15.65 -7.84
N GLU A 196 -18.10 16.54 -7.21
CA GLU A 196 -17.90 17.99 -7.22
C GLU A 196 -16.69 18.47 -6.36
N GLY A 197 -15.93 17.55 -5.75
CA GLY A 197 -14.76 17.88 -4.94
C GLY A 197 -15.05 18.27 -3.49
N HIS A 198 -16.32 18.20 -3.06
CA HIS A 198 -16.69 18.38 -1.66
C HIS A 198 -16.18 17.21 -0.81
N VAL A 199 -15.34 17.50 0.17
CA VAL A 199 -14.75 16.55 1.10
C VAL A 199 -15.34 16.77 2.49
N THR A 200 -15.86 15.70 3.10
CA THR A 200 -16.30 15.67 4.50
C THR A 200 -15.30 14.86 5.31
N LEU A 201 -14.87 15.42 6.44
CA LEU A 201 -13.84 14.85 7.33
C LEU A 201 -14.50 14.41 8.64
N GLU A 202 -14.14 13.21 9.09
CA GLU A 202 -14.58 12.63 10.35
C GLU A 202 -13.33 12.22 11.15
N TRP A 203 -12.94 13.09 12.09
CA TRP A 203 -11.79 12.89 12.95
C TRP A 203 -12.11 11.89 14.07
N LYS A 204 -11.20 10.96 14.33
CA LYS A 204 -11.37 9.90 15.34
C LYS A 204 -10.39 10.01 16.49
N ARG A 205 -9.20 10.56 16.22
CA ARG A 205 -8.16 10.78 17.23
C ARG A 205 -7.50 12.11 16.99
N CYS A 206 -7.31 12.86 18.06
CA CYS A 206 -6.73 14.19 18.02
C CYS A 206 -5.72 14.35 19.16
N ILE A 207 -4.56 14.92 18.86
CA ILE A 207 -3.61 15.38 19.87
C ILE A 207 -3.30 16.86 19.66
N ILE A 208 -3.03 17.57 20.76
CA ILE A 208 -2.55 18.96 20.74
C ILE A 208 -1.27 19.05 21.58
N PHE A 209 -0.36 19.91 21.15
CA PHE A 209 0.80 20.24 21.97
C PHE A 209 0.45 21.31 23.00
N ASP A 210 0.60 20.96 24.27
CA ASP A 210 0.50 21.90 25.39
C ASP A 210 1.82 22.65 25.55
N MET A 211 1.84 23.94 25.19
CA MET A 211 3.03 24.79 25.31
C MET A 211 3.50 24.98 26.76
N GLY A 212 2.60 24.91 27.74
CA GLY A 212 2.94 25.09 29.15
C GLY A 212 3.59 23.85 29.76
N ALA A 213 3.10 22.67 29.38
CA ALA A 213 3.65 21.40 29.83
C ALA A 213 4.73 20.81 28.89
N ALA A 214 4.92 21.40 27.71
CA ALA A 214 5.80 20.94 26.65
C ALA A 214 5.55 19.47 26.24
N GLU A 215 4.29 19.06 26.24
CA GLU A 215 3.86 17.69 25.99
C GLU A 215 2.67 17.60 25.02
N TRP A 216 2.57 16.50 24.28
CA TRP A 216 1.42 16.19 23.44
C TRP A 216 0.33 15.52 24.26
N LYS A 217 -0.90 16.01 24.15
CA LYS A 217 -2.07 15.48 24.88
C LYS A 217 -3.14 15.02 23.94
N LEU A 218 -3.72 13.85 24.23
CA LEU A 218 -4.95 13.40 23.60
C LEU A 218 -6.10 14.33 24.00
N ILE A 219 -6.91 14.72 23.02
CA ILE A 219 -8.09 15.55 23.22
C ILE A 219 -9.29 14.91 22.53
N ASP A 220 -10.47 15.15 23.12
CA ASP A 220 -11.72 14.70 22.54
C ASP A 220 -12.05 15.48 21.26
N GLU A 221 -12.62 14.78 20.28
CA GLU A 221 -12.99 15.31 18.96
C GLU A 221 -14.00 16.48 19.06
N THR A 222 -14.92 16.42 20.03
CA THR A 222 -15.93 17.46 20.27
C THR A 222 -15.39 18.75 20.87
N SER A 223 -14.19 18.71 21.45
CA SER A 223 -13.56 19.86 22.14
C SER A 223 -12.70 20.71 21.19
N THR A 224 -12.76 20.42 19.88
CA THR A 224 -11.80 20.95 18.91
C THR A 224 -12.46 21.55 17.68
N ASP A 225 -12.07 22.79 17.36
CA ASP A 225 -12.46 23.47 16.12
C ASP A 225 -11.58 22.98 14.96
N LEU A 226 -11.75 21.71 14.59
CA LEU A 226 -11.03 21.07 13.49
C LEU A 226 -11.79 21.25 12.19
N LEU A 227 -11.04 21.28 11.09
CA LEU A 227 -11.61 21.37 9.75
C LEU A 227 -12.52 20.15 9.48
N ALA A 228 -13.82 20.37 9.41
CA ALA A 228 -14.82 19.31 9.19
C ALA A 228 -15.12 19.05 7.71
N SER A 229 -14.85 20.03 6.85
CA SER A 229 -15.07 19.89 5.40
C SER A 229 -14.23 20.91 4.61
N LEU A 230 -14.01 20.63 3.33
CA LEU A 230 -13.38 21.53 2.36
C LEU A 230 -13.89 21.19 0.96
N ASN A 231 -13.80 22.13 0.02
CA ASN A 231 -13.99 21.83 -1.40
C ASN A 231 -12.67 21.96 -2.14
N LEU A 232 -12.23 20.88 -2.79
CA LEU A 232 -10.97 20.80 -3.53
C LEU A 232 -10.85 21.85 -4.65
N ALA A 233 -11.98 22.30 -5.19
CA ALA A 233 -12.04 23.33 -6.22
C ALA A 233 -11.77 24.75 -5.68
N ASP A 234 -11.96 25.01 -4.38
CA ASP A 234 -11.90 26.36 -3.79
C ASP A 234 -10.49 26.96 -3.81
N ASP A 235 -10.38 28.26 -4.07
CA ASP A 235 -9.11 28.99 -4.17
C ASP A 235 -8.26 28.96 -2.90
N ASN A 236 -8.88 28.74 -1.73
CA ASN A 236 -8.18 28.60 -0.45
C ASN A 236 -7.50 27.23 -0.28
N VAL A 237 -7.80 26.25 -1.15
CA VAL A 237 -7.11 24.96 -1.21
C VAL A 237 -5.90 25.09 -2.12
N THR A 238 -4.72 24.85 -1.57
CA THR A 238 -3.44 25.02 -2.27
C THR A 238 -2.57 23.78 -2.14
N ALA A 239 -1.58 23.62 -3.02
CA ALA A 239 -0.59 22.56 -2.89
C ALA A 239 0.28 22.80 -1.65
N VAL A 240 0.62 21.71 -0.96
CA VAL A 240 1.63 21.73 0.11
C VAL A 240 2.98 22.15 -0.49
N GLY A 241 3.58 23.19 0.06
CA GLY A 241 4.85 23.72 -0.42
C GLY A 241 6.02 22.73 -0.26
N GLN A 242 7.05 22.83 -1.10
CA GLN A 242 8.23 21.94 -0.99
C GLN A 242 9.03 22.20 0.29
N ASP A 243 9.06 23.45 0.74
CA ASP A 243 9.74 23.86 1.98
C ASP A 243 8.84 23.72 3.21
N GLU A 244 7.58 23.35 2.98
CA GLU A 244 6.59 23.22 4.02
C GLU A 244 6.86 21.92 4.80
N THR A 245 7.48 22.04 5.97
CA THR A 245 7.84 20.94 6.88
C THR A 245 7.23 21.14 8.27
N ALA A 246 7.45 20.20 9.21
CA ALA A 246 7.08 20.38 10.61
C ALA A 246 7.76 21.60 11.24
N ALA A 247 9.04 21.80 10.92
CA ALA A 247 9.81 22.95 11.38
C ALA A 247 9.29 24.26 10.80
N THR A 248 8.82 24.31 9.55
CA THR A 248 8.25 25.55 9.01
C THR A 248 6.80 25.78 9.44
N LEU A 249 6.07 24.72 9.78
CA LEU A 249 4.69 24.83 10.25
C LEU A 249 4.63 25.31 11.71
N TRP A 250 5.58 24.85 12.54
CA TRP A 250 5.56 25.14 13.97
C TRP A 250 6.78 25.90 14.51
N GLY A 251 7.77 26.21 13.67
CA GLY A 251 9.01 26.85 14.08
C GLY A 251 9.83 25.98 15.04
N ASP A 252 10.39 26.62 16.07
CA ASP A 252 11.05 25.98 17.21
C ASP A 252 10.06 25.39 18.23
N GLY A 253 8.79 25.24 17.85
CA GLY A 253 7.69 24.85 18.74
C GLY A 253 7.68 23.38 19.16
N PRO A 254 6.57 22.66 18.96
CA PRO A 254 6.29 21.38 19.61
C PRO A 254 7.39 20.34 19.36
N THR A 255 7.64 19.53 20.40
CA THR A 255 8.57 18.40 20.32
C THR A 255 8.07 17.37 19.29
N ASP A 256 8.95 16.46 18.85
CA ASP A 256 8.59 15.43 17.86
C ASP A 256 7.35 14.62 18.32
N PRO A 257 6.22 14.65 17.60
CA PRO A 257 4.98 14.00 18.01
C PRO A 257 5.02 12.47 17.93
N ARG A 258 6.07 11.86 17.35
CA ARG A 258 6.10 10.41 17.07
C ARG A 258 5.76 9.55 18.28
N THR A 259 6.36 9.81 19.43
CA THR A 259 6.10 9.02 20.64
C THR A 259 4.63 9.11 21.06
N ALA A 260 4.07 10.32 21.06
CA ALA A 260 2.66 10.53 21.42
C ALA A 260 1.71 9.88 20.41
N LEU A 261 2.04 9.91 19.12
CA LEU A 261 1.26 9.21 18.09
C LEU A 261 1.28 7.70 18.30
N GLU A 262 2.43 7.12 18.65
CA GLU A 262 2.57 5.69 18.93
C GLU A 262 1.83 5.27 20.21
N GLU A 263 1.96 6.04 21.29
CA GLU A 263 1.29 5.77 22.58
C GLU A 263 -0.23 5.90 22.51
N ASN A 264 -0.75 6.68 21.56
CA ASN A 264 -2.19 6.90 21.37
C ASN A 264 -2.75 6.15 20.13
N ASP A 265 -2.03 5.13 19.64
CA ASP A 265 -2.47 4.23 18.57
C ASP A 265 -2.87 4.94 17.26
N PHE A 266 -2.16 6.01 16.89
CA PHE A 266 -2.37 6.66 15.59
C PHE A 266 -1.82 5.81 14.44
N GLU A 267 -2.58 5.73 13.35
CA GLU A 267 -2.10 5.17 12.08
C GLU A 267 -1.08 6.10 11.39
N MET A 268 -1.19 7.42 11.59
CA MET A 268 -0.20 8.38 11.08
C MET A 268 1.13 8.24 11.81
N ARG A 269 2.04 7.47 11.23
CA ARG A 269 3.42 7.30 11.76
C ARG A 269 4.40 8.39 11.35
N ARG A 270 3.97 9.26 10.45
CA ARG A 270 4.73 10.44 10.02
C ARG A 270 3.76 11.60 10.00
N VAL A 271 4.22 12.73 10.50
CA VAL A 271 3.49 13.98 10.33
C VAL A 271 3.27 14.21 8.84
N VAL A 272 2.13 14.78 8.47
CA VAL A 272 1.69 15.20 7.11
C VAL A 272 2.67 16.21 6.44
N LEU A 273 3.86 16.36 7.02
CA LEU A 273 4.85 17.39 6.78
C LEU A 273 6.20 16.79 6.38
N THR A 274 6.25 15.48 6.08
CA THR A 274 7.46 14.86 5.54
C THR A 274 7.52 15.13 4.05
N PRO A 275 8.48 15.94 3.55
CA PRO A 275 8.56 16.22 2.12
C PRO A 275 8.72 14.92 1.35
N ARG A 276 7.90 14.74 0.30
CA ARG A 276 8.12 13.67 -0.66
C ARG A 276 9.45 13.97 -1.35
N LYS A 277 10.50 13.19 -1.04
CA LYS A 277 11.70 13.17 -1.87
C LYS A 277 11.26 12.79 -3.28
N ARG A 278 11.42 13.73 -4.22
CA ARG A 278 11.26 13.47 -5.66
C ARG A 278 12.25 12.40 -6.11
#